data_AF-A0A3L6RKQ3-F1
#
_entry.id   AF-A0A3L6RKQ3-F1
#
_cell.length_a   1.000
_cell.length_b   1.000
_cell.length_c   1.000
_cell.angle_alpha   90.00
_cell.angle_beta   90.00
_cell.angle_gamma   90.00
#
_symmetry.space_group_name_H-M   'P 1'
#
loop_
_entity.id
_entity.type
_entity.pdbx_description
1 polymer ?
#
loop_
_entity_poly.entity_id
_entity_poly.type
_entity_poly.pdbx_seq_one_letter_code
_entity_poly.pdbx_strand_id
1 'polypeptide(L)'
;MVHGNLKTSNILLDASNECRISDYDLYLLLNPAAAQEMLEASGYKAPELTKMRDATKESDIYSLGVILPKMLAQKEHADDDGRPNPREVL
;
A
#
# COMPACT_ATOMS: atom_id res chain seq x y z
N MET A 1 15.75 -9.35 6.69
CA MET A 1 14.42 -8.84 7.04
C MET A 1 13.62 -8.69 5.77
N VAL A 2 12.37 -9.13 5.79
CA VAL A 2 11.37 -8.99 4.72
C VAL A 2 10.17 -8.32 5.37
N HIS A 3 9.56 -7.33 4.75
CA HIS A 3 8.41 -6.61 5.29
C HIS A 3 7.12 -7.40 5.08
N GLY A 4 6.87 -7.85 3.85
CA GLY A 4 5.68 -8.64 3.50
C GLY A 4 4.35 -7.88 3.55
N ASN A 5 4.35 -6.56 3.77
CA ASN A 5 3.13 -5.73 3.76
C ASN A 5 3.47 -4.28 3.40
N LEU A 6 4.40 -4.09 2.45
CA LEU A 6 4.84 -2.76 2.07
C LEU A 6 3.75 -2.07 1.22
N LYS A 7 3.22 -0.96 1.73
CA LYS A 7 2.19 -0.14 1.08
C LYS A 7 2.36 1.32 1.46
N THR A 8 1.77 2.23 0.69
CA THR A 8 1.88 3.68 0.95
C THR A 8 1.40 4.09 2.34
N SER A 9 0.38 3.43 2.90
CA SER A 9 -0.11 3.73 4.25
C SER A 9 0.79 3.23 5.39
N ASN A 10 1.76 2.36 5.10
CA ASN A 10 2.74 1.88 6.08
C ASN A 10 4.05 2.69 6.04
N ILE A 11 4.14 3.67 5.13
CA ILE A 11 5.22 4.63 5.03
C ILE A 11 4.77 5.89 5.74
N LEU A 12 5.28 6.10 6.95
CA LEU A 12 4.91 7.19 7.85
C LEU A 12 5.98 8.27 7.83
N LEU A 13 5.57 9.53 8.01
CA LEU A 13 6.48 10.64 8.26
C LEU A 13 6.44 10.96 9.75
N ASP A 14 7.62 11.04 10.37
CA ASP A 14 7.71 11.52 11.74
C ASP A 14 7.73 13.05 11.81
N ALA A 15 7.79 13.60 13.03
CA ALA A 15 7.77 15.05 13.26
C ALA A 15 8.96 15.80 12.64
N SER A 16 10.03 15.08 12.25
CA SER A 16 11.20 15.63 11.57
C SER A 16 11.12 15.48 10.05
N ASN A 17 9.97 15.06 9.50
CA ASN A 17 9.77 14.69 8.11
C ASN A 17 10.65 13.52 7.64
N GLU A 18 11.13 12.70 8.56
CA GLU A 18 11.88 11.49 8.21
C GLU A 18 10.91 10.34 7.93
N CYS A 19 11.22 9.58 6.90
CA CYS A 19 10.43 8.44 6.46
C CYS A 19 10.68 7.22 7.37
N ARG A 20 9.61 6.65 7.91
CA ARG A 20 9.63 5.44 8.72
C ARG A 20 8.67 4.40 8.17
N ILE A 21 9.08 3.14 8.25
CA ILE A 21 8.31 2.01 7.79
C ILE A 21 7.67 1.32 9.01
N SER A 22 6.38 1.00 8.93
CA SER A 22 5.57 0.38 9.99
C SER A 22 5.02 -0.98 9.56
N ASP A 23 4.36 -1.71 10.47
CA ASP A 23 3.64 -2.96 10.16
C ASP A 23 4.50 -4.09 9.55
N TYR A 24 5.75 -4.17 9.98
CA TYR A 24 6.68 -5.23 9.61
C TYR A 24 6.21 -6.59 10.15
N ASP A 25 6.35 -7.66 9.35
CA ASP A 25 6.12 -9.04 9.78
C ASP A 25 4.71 -9.36 10.32
N LEU A 26 3.74 -8.45 10.19
CA LEU A 26 2.38 -8.70 10.70
C LEU A 26 1.73 -9.94 10.10
N TYR A 27 2.06 -10.28 8.85
CA TYR A 27 1.54 -11.48 8.19
C TYR A 27 1.99 -12.78 8.86
N LEU A 28 3.13 -12.78 9.56
CA LEU A 28 3.64 -13.95 10.30
C LEU A 28 2.82 -14.26 11.56
N LEU A 29 2.09 -13.27 12.08
CA LEU A 29 1.21 -13.44 13.24
C LEU A 29 -0.19 -13.92 12.85
N LEU A 30 -0.51 -13.90 11.56
CA LEU A 30 -1.81 -14.31 11.03
C LEU A 30 -1.81 -15.81 10.70
N ASN A 31 -3.00 -16.42 10.72
CA ASN A 31 -3.15 -17.73 10.10
C ASN A 31 -2.92 -17.60 8.57
N PRO A 32 -2.53 -18.68 7.87
CA PRO A 32 -2.17 -18.60 6.45
C PRO A 32 -3.27 -18.00 5.55
N ALA A 33 -4.54 -18.27 5.86
CA ALA A 33 -5.67 -17.73 5.09
C ALA A 33 -5.82 -16.21 5.28
N ALA A 34 -5.73 -15.73 6.52
CA ALA A 34 -5.79 -14.31 6.86
C ALA A 34 -4.54 -13.55 6.37
N ALA A 35 -3.36 -14.17 6.42
CA ALA A 35 -2.14 -13.61 5.84
C ALA A 35 -2.30 -13.42 4.32
N GLN A 36 -2.86 -14.43 3.64
CA GLN A 36 -3.13 -14.36 2.21
C GLN A 36 -4.17 -13.29 1.86
N GLU A 37 -5.28 -13.22 2.60
CA GLU A 37 -6.31 -12.19 2.42
C GLU A 37 -5.74 -10.78 2.61
N MET A 38 -4.94 -10.57 3.67
CA MET A 38 -4.28 -9.28 3.93
C MET A 38 -3.34 -8.89 2.78
N LEU A 39 -2.55 -9.83 2.26
CA LEU A 39 -1.66 -9.61 1.12
C LEU A 39 -2.44 -9.26 -0.14
N GLU A 40 -3.55 -9.96 -0.41
CA GLU A 40 -4.41 -9.73 -1.57
C GLU A 40 -5.11 -8.37 -1.52
N ALA A 41 -5.56 -7.94 -0.35
CA ALA A 41 -6.20 -6.63 -0.14
C ALA A 41 -5.23 -5.44 -0.32
N SER A 42 -3.91 -5.67 -0.28
CA SER A 42 -2.93 -4.57 -0.33
C SER A 42 -2.89 -3.86 -1.69
N GLY A 43 -3.06 -4.56 -2.80
CA GLY A 43 -2.89 -3.99 -4.15
C GLY A 43 -1.45 -3.59 -4.52
N TYR A 44 -0.46 -3.90 -3.67
CA TYR A 44 0.99 -3.71 -3.91
C TYR A 44 1.74 -5.03 -4.08
N LYS A 45 1.01 -6.15 -4.03
CA LYS A 45 1.51 -7.52 -3.99
C LYS A 45 2.22 -7.93 -5.28
N ALA A 46 3.38 -8.56 -5.14
CA ALA A 46 4.12 -9.15 -6.24
C ALA A 46 3.41 -10.38 -6.83
N PRO A 47 3.47 -10.60 -8.16
CA PRO A 47 2.69 -11.64 -8.83
C PRO A 47 3.02 -13.06 -8.37
N GLU A 48 4.22 -13.30 -7.85
CA GLU A 48 4.65 -14.57 -7.27
C GLU A 48 3.93 -14.91 -5.96
N LEU A 49 3.51 -13.91 -5.19
CA LEU A 49 2.78 -14.10 -3.94
C LEU A 49 1.33 -14.55 -4.19
N THR A 50 0.82 -14.41 -5.41
CA THR A 50 -0.50 -14.94 -5.82
C THR A 50 -0.51 -16.47 -5.89
N LYS A 51 0.66 -17.11 -5.96
CA LYS A 51 0.82 -18.57 -6.00
C LYS A 51 1.05 -19.19 -4.62
N MET A 52 0.53 -18.58 -3.55
CA MET A 52 0.75 -19.00 -2.15
C MET A 52 2.25 -19.17 -1.82
N ARG A 53 3.09 -18.22 -2.25
CA ARG A 53 4.49 -18.17 -1.85
C ARG A 53 4.67 -17.17 -0.73
N ASP A 54 5.60 -17.47 0.18
CA ASP A 54 5.97 -16.58 1.28
C ASP A 54 6.53 -15.26 0.76
N ALA A 55 6.36 -14.20 1.54
CA ALA A 55 6.98 -12.92 1.24
C ALA A 55 8.51 -13.05 1.20
N THR A 56 9.13 -12.45 0.20
CA THR A 56 10.59 -12.38 0.04
C THR A 56 11.07 -10.94 -0.12
N LYS A 57 12.38 -10.73 -0.07
CA LYS A 57 12.97 -9.41 -0.32
C LYS A 57 12.62 -8.89 -1.71
N GLU A 58 12.58 -9.79 -2.69
CA GLU A 58 12.22 -9.47 -4.08
C GLU A 58 10.77 -8.99 -4.17
N SER A 59 9.87 -9.58 -3.38
CA SER A 59 8.47 -9.14 -3.32
C SER A 59 8.31 -7.75 -2.68
N ASP A 60 9.14 -7.39 -1.69
CA ASP A 60 9.17 -6.04 -1.13
C ASP A 60 9.72 -5.02 -2.15
N ILE A 61 10.74 -5.40 -2.93
CA ILE A 61 11.29 -4.56 -4.00
C ILE A 61 10.23 -4.30 -5.08
N TYR A 62 9.45 -5.32 -5.45
CA TYR A 62 8.32 -5.14 -6.36
C TYR A 62 7.29 -4.15 -5.79
N SER A 63 6.91 -4.35 -4.52
CA SER A 63 5.96 -3.48 -3.83
C SER A 63 6.43 -2.02 -3.83
N LEU A 64 7.72 -1.79 -3.59
CA LEU A 64 8.35 -0.47 -3.70
C LEU A 64 8.26 0.09 -5.13
N GLY A 65 8.47 -0.74 -6.15
CA GLY A 65 8.30 -0.37 -7.56
C GLY A 65 6.87 0.07 -7.92
N VAL A 66 5.86 -0.42 -7.20
CA VAL A 66 4.46 0.05 -7.32
C VAL A 66 4.21 1.33 -6.51
N ILE A 67 4.90 1.49 -5.38
CA ILE A 67 4.75 2.64 -4.48
C ILE A 67 5.40 3.91 -5.05
N LEU A 68 6.63 3.83 -5.56
CA LEU A 68 7.38 5.00 -6.01
C LEU A 68 6.64 5.82 -7.07
N PRO A 69 6.06 5.24 -8.13
CA PRO A 69 5.29 6.00 -9.11
C PRO A 69 4.04 6.65 -8.49
N LYS A 70 3.41 6.02 -7.49
CA LYS A 70 2.23 6.57 -6.80
C LYS A 70 2.59 7.71 -5.84
N MET A 71 3.81 7.74 -5.32
CA MET A 71 4.31 8.86 -4.51
C MET A 71 4.76 10.04 -5.37
N LEU A 72 5.31 9.77 -6.56
CA LEU A 72 5.74 10.79 -7.51
C LEU A 72 4.59 11.38 -8.31
N ALA A 73 3.57 10.59 -8.60
CA ALA A 73 2.32 11.10 -9.14
C ALA A 73 1.65 11.92 -8.04
N GLN A 74 1.71 13.26 -8.15
CA GLN A 74 0.88 14.14 -7.34
C GLN A 74 -0.56 13.65 -7.46
N LYS A 75 -1.10 13.12 -6.36
CA LYS A 75 -2.54 12.90 -6.26
C LYS A 75 -3.16 14.28 -6.33
N GLU A 76 -3.77 14.63 -7.46
CA GLU A 76 -4.78 15.68 -7.45
C GLU A 76 -5.76 15.29 -6.36
N HIS A 77 -5.79 16.07 -5.30
CA HIS A 77 -6.95 16.12 -4.43
C HIS A 77 -8.09 16.55 -5.34
N ALA A 78 -8.82 15.59 -5.90
CA ALA A 78 -10.19 15.82 -6.25
C ALA A 78 -10.86 16.16 -4.91
N ASP A 79 -10.93 17.46 -4.63
CA ASP A 79 -11.83 18.01 -3.64
C ASP A 79 -13.24 17.58 -4.06
N ASP A 80 -13.64 16.40 -3.59
CA ASP A 80 -15.05 16.02 -3.51
C ASP A 80 -15.67 16.80 -2.33
N ASP A 81 -15.61 18.13 -2.40
CA ASP A 81 -16.56 18.95 -1.68
C ASP A 81 -17.84 18.83 -2.50
N GLY A 82 -18.70 17.88 -2.10
CA GLY A 82 -19.96 17.47 -2.73
C GLY A 82 -21.00 18.58 -2.89
N ARG A 83 -20.59 19.75 -3.40
CA ARG A 83 -21.43 20.84 -3.85
C ARG A 83 -21.89 20.50 -5.26
N PRO A 84 -23.20 20.38 -5.50
CA PRO A 84 -23.70 20.19 -6.84
C PRO A 84 -23.30 21.38 -7.71
N ASN A 85 -22.85 21.07 -8.93
CA ASN A 85 -22.52 22.04 -9.96
C ASN A 85 -23.74 22.94 -10.24
N PRO A 86 -23.66 24.28 -10.04
CA PRO A 86 -24.79 25.19 -10.30
C PRO A 86 -25.29 25.19 -11.75
N ARG A 87 -24.59 24.51 -12.67
CA ARG A 87 -24.95 24.41 -14.08
C ARG A 87 -25.90 23.25 -14.41
N GLU A 88 -26.26 22.41 -13.44
CA GLU A 88 -27.21 21.29 -13.65
C GLU A 88 -28.65 21.60 -13.18
N VAL A 89 -28.96 22.87 -12.84
CA VAL A 89 -30.28 23.30 -12.34
C VAL A 89 -31.02 24.23 -13.31
N LEU A 90 -30.82 24.07 -14.62
CA LEU A 90 -31.62 24.73 -15.66
C LEU A 90 -32.29 23.70 -16.58
#